data_AF-A0A4X1THU7-F1
#
_entry.id   AF-A0A4X1THU7-F1
#
_cell.length_a   1.000
_cell.length_b   1.000
_cell.length_c   1.000
_cell.angle_alpha   90.00
_cell.angle_beta   90.00
_cell.angle_gamma   90.00
#
_symmetry.space_group_name_H-M   'P 1'
#
loop_
_entity.id
_entity.type
_entity.pdbx_description
1 polymer ?
#
loop_
_entity_poly.entity_id
_entity_poly.type
_entity_poly.pdbx_seq_one_letter_code
_entity_poly.pdbx_strand_id
1 'polypeptide(L)'
;YFRRWDHLTVLGQPKAAPTVNLFPPSSEELGTNKATLVCLISDFYPGAVTVTWKAGGTTVTQGVETTKPSKQSNNKYAASSYLALSASDWKSSSGFTCQVTHEGPLWRRQ
;
A
#
# COMPACT_ATOMS: atom_id res chain seq x y z
N TYR A 1 14.71 6.43 32.29
CA TYR A 1 13.23 6.53 32.34
C TYR A 1 12.80 7.35 31.11
N PHE A 2 12.54 6.69 29.98
CA PHE A 2 12.07 7.39 28.76
C PHE A 2 10.54 7.36 28.76
N ARG A 3 9.91 8.53 28.82
CA ARG A 3 8.45 8.65 28.79
C ARG A 3 7.91 8.18 27.43
N ARG A 4 6.76 7.51 27.48
CA ARG A 4 5.95 7.09 26.32
C ARG A 4 5.68 8.30 25.42
N TRP A 5 5.96 8.18 24.13
CA TRP A 5 5.70 9.24 23.15
C TRP A 5 4.20 9.30 22.87
N ASP A 6 3.58 10.44 23.13
CA ASP A 6 2.16 10.66 22.84
C ASP A 6 2.03 11.03 21.35
N HIS A 7 1.36 10.19 20.55
CA HIS A 7 1.12 10.44 19.14
C HIS A 7 -0.04 11.44 18.96
N LEU A 8 0.29 12.72 18.79
CA LEU A 8 -0.67 13.80 18.57
C LEU A 8 -1.16 13.80 17.11
N THR A 9 -2.47 13.65 16.93
CA THR A 9 -3.14 13.77 15.61
C THR A 9 -3.80 15.14 15.50
N VAL A 10 -3.52 15.88 14.43
CA VAL A 10 -4.16 17.17 14.17
C VAL A 10 -5.61 16.95 13.76
N LEU A 11 -6.55 17.22 14.67
CA LEU A 11 -7.98 17.11 14.43
C LEU A 11 -8.44 18.32 13.61
N GLY A 12 -8.45 18.23 12.28
CA GLY A 12 -8.93 19.32 11.41
C GLY A 12 -8.42 19.31 9.97
N GLN A 13 -7.41 18.50 9.64
CA GLN A 13 -7.04 18.29 8.24
C GLN A 13 -8.16 17.53 7.50
N PRO A 14 -8.57 17.98 6.29
CA PRO A 14 -9.53 17.27 5.47
C PRO A 14 -9.05 15.84 5.15
N LYS A 15 -9.98 14.88 5.20
CA LYS A 15 -9.70 13.53 4.71
C LYS A 15 -9.39 13.59 3.21
N ALA A 16 -8.34 12.88 2.80
CA ALA A 16 -7.95 12.77 1.40
C ALA A 16 -7.81 11.29 1.05
N ALA A 17 -8.54 10.83 0.03
CA ALA A 17 -8.45 9.46 -0.46
C ALA A 17 -7.08 9.22 -1.14
N PRO A 18 -6.53 7.99 -1.08
CA PRO A 18 -5.27 7.67 -1.72
C PRO A 18 -5.39 7.69 -3.24
N THR A 19 -4.34 8.19 -3.89
CA THR A 19 -4.04 7.86 -5.28
C THR A 19 -3.29 6.52 -5.31
N VAL A 20 -3.73 5.59 -6.14
CA VAL A 20 -3.14 4.25 -6.24
C VAL A 20 -2.62 4.03 -7.65
N ASN A 21 -1.31 3.78 -7.77
CA ASN A 21 -0.66 3.45 -9.04
C ASN A 21 -0.05 2.04 -8.94
N LEU A 22 -0.46 1.16 -9.85
CA LEU A 22 0.04 -0.20 -9.93
C LEU A 22 1.03 -0.32 -11.09
N PHE A 23 2.24 -0.78 -10.79
CA PHE A 23 3.30 -1.00 -11.77
C PHE A 23 3.54 -2.50 -11.96
N PRO A 24 3.63 -2.97 -13.21
CA PRO A 24 4.01 -4.34 -13.52
C PRO A 24 5.51 -4.57 -13.25
N PRO A 25 5.97 -5.84 -13.23
CA PRO A 25 7.39 -6.17 -13.23
C PRO A 25 8.10 -5.57 -14.45
N SER A 26 9.37 -5.22 -14.31
CA SER A 26 10.16 -4.75 -15.47
C SER A 26 10.57 -5.91 -16.36
N SER A 27 10.81 -5.62 -17.65
CA SER A 27 11.26 -6.63 -18.62
C SER A 27 12.60 -7.25 -18.22
N GLU A 28 13.50 -6.46 -17.64
CA GLU A 28 14.81 -6.90 -17.15
C GLU A 28 14.65 -7.87 -15.98
N GLU A 29 13.74 -7.59 -15.05
CA GLU A 29 13.45 -8.47 -13.91
C GLU A 29 12.90 -9.83 -14.39
N LEU A 30 11.96 -9.79 -15.34
CA LEU A 30 11.38 -11.00 -15.95
C LEU A 30 12.44 -11.85 -16.65
N GLY A 31 13.49 -11.24 -17.20
CA GLY A 31 14.65 -11.92 -17.76
C GLY A 31 15.44 -12.75 -16.75
N THR A 32 15.30 -12.47 -15.44
CA THR A 32 15.95 -13.19 -14.34
C THR A 32 15.03 -14.22 -13.64
N ASN A 33 13.89 -14.55 -14.25
CA ASN A 33 12.84 -15.42 -13.71
C ASN A 33 12.19 -14.91 -12.40
N LYS A 34 12.26 -13.60 -12.16
CA LYS A 34 11.62 -12.92 -11.02
C LYS A 34 10.57 -11.94 -11.53
N ALA A 35 9.62 -11.60 -10.66
CA ALA A 35 8.62 -10.59 -10.93
C ALA A 35 8.24 -9.89 -9.62
N THR A 36 8.25 -8.57 -9.63
CA THR A 36 7.80 -7.74 -8.52
C THR A 36 6.78 -6.73 -9.02
N LEU A 37 5.55 -6.82 -8.51
CA LEU A 37 4.57 -5.75 -8.69
C LEU A 37 4.77 -4.68 -7.63
N VAL A 38 4.56 -3.42 -8.00
CA VAL A 38 4.65 -2.29 -7.09
C VAL A 38 3.32 -1.54 -7.06
N CYS A 39 2.72 -1.44 -5.88
CA CYS A 39 1.55 -0.60 -5.63
C CYS A 39 1.97 0.63 -4.86
N LEU A 40 2.07 1.76 -5.54
CA LEU A 40 2.36 3.06 -4.95
C LEU A 40 1.07 3.72 -4.48
N ILE A 41 1.04 4.15 -3.23
CA ILE A 41 -0.11 4.74 -2.56
C ILE A 41 0.30 6.13 -2.08
N SER A 42 -0.29 7.19 -2.62
CA SER A 42 0.09 8.56 -2.29
C SER A 42 -1.10 9.43 -1.93
N ASP A 43 -0.80 10.62 -1.41
CA ASP A 43 -1.75 11.71 -1.24
C ASP A 43 -2.94 11.44 -0.30
N PHE A 44 -2.79 10.49 0.63
CA PHE A 44 -3.84 10.13 1.56
C PHE A 44 -3.72 10.78 2.94
N TYR A 45 -4.85 11.02 3.58
CA TYR A 45 -4.92 11.49 4.96
C TYR A 45 -6.25 11.07 5.59
N PRO A 46 -6.28 10.54 6.83
CA PRO A 46 -5.16 10.29 7.76
C PRO A 46 -4.26 9.13 7.32
N GLY A 47 -3.11 8.96 7.97
CA GLY A 47 -2.04 8.04 7.55
C GLY A 47 -2.29 6.54 7.76
N ALA A 48 -3.54 6.09 7.90
CA ALA A 48 -3.87 4.68 8.10
C ALA A 48 -4.40 4.07 6.80
N VAL A 49 -3.68 3.09 6.25
CA VAL A 49 -4.08 2.30 5.07
C VAL A 49 -3.81 0.83 5.32
N THR A 50 -4.67 -0.01 4.74
CA THR A 50 -4.45 -1.47 4.66
C THR A 50 -4.42 -1.86 3.19
N VAL A 51 -3.50 -2.76 2.82
CA VAL A 51 -3.34 -3.22 1.45
C VAL A 51 -3.64 -4.71 1.38
N THR A 52 -4.39 -5.12 0.37
CA THR A 52 -4.68 -6.53 0.06
C THR A 52 -4.38 -6.80 -1.40
N TRP A 53 -3.51 -7.77 -1.67
CA TRP A 53 -3.24 -8.22 -3.02
C TRP A 53 -4.19 -9.34 -3.43
N LYS A 54 -4.62 -9.33 -4.69
CA LYS A 54 -5.41 -10.40 -5.29
C LYS A 54 -4.80 -10.83 -6.63
N ALA A 55 -4.77 -12.13 -6.88
CA ALA A 55 -4.45 -12.74 -8.17
C ALA A 55 -5.69 -13.47 -8.68
N GLY A 56 -6.22 -13.06 -9.83
CA GLY A 56 -7.46 -13.64 -10.37
C GLY A 56 -8.66 -13.61 -9.39
N GLY A 57 -8.70 -12.63 -8.49
CA GLY A 57 -9.73 -12.48 -7.46
C GLY A 57 -9.44 -13.17 -6.12
N THR A 58 -8.43 -14.05 -6.05
CA THR A 58 -8.03 -14.74 -4.81
C THR A 58 -6.98 -13.92 -4.06
N THR A 59 -7.15 -13.77 -2.75
CA THR A 59 -6.21 -13.04 -1.89
C THR A 59 -4.84 -13.71 -1.85
N VAL A 60 -3.78 -12.92 -2.03
CA VAL A 60 -2.38 -13.35 -1.94
C VAL A 60 -1.70 -12.62 -0.79
N THR A 61 -1.00 -13.38 0.05
CA THR A 61 -0.24 -12.85 1.19
C THR A 61 1.24 -13.20 1.14
N GLN A 62 1.60 -14.27 0.43
CA GLN A 62 2.99 -14.66 0.25
C GLN A 62 3.73 -13.67 -0.64
N GLY A 63 4.94 -13.26 -0.24
CA GLY A 63 5.75 -12.30 -0.99
C GLY A 63 5.24 -10.86 -0.93
N VAL A 64 4.24 -10.58 -0.09
CA VAL A 64 3.71 -9.23 0.11
C VAL A 64 4.50 -8.50 1.18
N GLU A 65 5.05 -7.35 0.82
CA GLU A 65 5.74 -6.44 1.74
C GLU A 65 5.12 -5.05 1.63
N THR A 66 4.73 -4.43 2.75
CA THR A 66 4.10 -3.10 2.75
C THR A 66 4.84 -2.16 3.69
N THR A 67 5.24 -1.00 3.18
CA THR A 67 5.94 0.00 3.98
C THR A 67 4.98 0.67 4.96
N LYS A 68 5.48 1.07 6.12
CA LYS A 68 4.73 1.95 7.02
C LYS A 68 4.47 3.29 6.32
N PRO A 69 3.25 3.84 6.39
CA PRO A 69 2.94 5.16 5.85
C PRO A 69 3.89 6.24 6.41
N SER A 70 4.43 7.07 5.52
CA SER A 70 5.29 8.19 5.88
C SER A 70 4.67 9.51 5.43
N LYS A 71 4.83 10.55 6.25
CA LYS A 71 4.30 11.88 5.94
C LYS A 71 5.21 12.57 4.93
N GLN A 72 4.63 13.11 3.87
CA GLN A 72 5.30 13.83 2.81
C GLN A 72 5.28 15.35 3.05
N SER A 73 6.03 16.10 2.23
CA SER A 73 6.13 17.58 2.31
C SER A 73 4.80 18.28 2.09
N ASN A 74 3.86 17.67 1.36
CA ASN A 74 2.50 18.17 1.13
C ASN A 74 1.54 17.91 2.32
N ASN A 75 2.05 17.47 3.47
CA ASN A 75 1.29 17.12 4.68
C ASN A 75 0.32 15.94 4.55
N LYS A 76 0.42 15.15 3.48
CA LYS A 76 -0.29 13.89 3.29
C LYS A 76 0.66 12.72 3.50
N TYR A 77 0.14 11.51 3.49
CA TYR A 77 0.90 10.28 3.65
C TYR A 77 1.11 9.57 2.32
N ALA A 78 2.20 8.81 2.25
CA ALA A 78 2.48 7.86 1.19
C ALA A 78 2.93 6.52 1.78
N ALA A 79 2.67 5.44 1.04
CA ALA A 79 3.13 4.10 1.33
C ALA A 79 3.33 3.34 0.00
N SER A 80 4.08 2.26 0.06
CA SER A 80 4.24 1.34 -1.08
C SER A 80 4.00 -0.08 -0.61
N SER A 81 3.37 -0.89 -1.45
CA SER A 81 3.26 -2.32 -1.27
C SER A 81 3.89 -3.04 -2.45
N TYR A 82 4.58 -4.13 -2.17
CA TYR A 82 5.32 -4.93 -3.14
C TYR A 82 4.79 -6.36 -3.08
N LEU A 83 4.62 -6.98 -4.24
CA LEU A 83 4.30 -8.40 -4.35
C LEU A 83 5.38 -9.07 -5.19
N ALA A 84 6.20 -9.92 -4.55
CA ALA A 84 7.24 -10.70 -5.20
C ALA A 84 6.73 -12.10 -5.55
N LEU A 85 7.01 -12.54 -6.78
CA LEU A 85 6.56 -13.80 -7.36
C LEU A 85 7.54 -14.29 -8.43
N SER A 86 7.30 -15.49 -8.98
CA SER A 86 8.06 -15.98 -10.13
C SER A 86 7.56 -15.35 -11.43
N ALA A 87 8.42 -15.27 -12.45
CA ALA A 87 8.00 -14.81 -13.77
C ALA A 87 6.94 -15.73 -14.41
N SER A 88 6.93 -17.01 -14.07
CA SER A 88 5.88 -17.95 -14.48
C SER A 88 4.52 -17.62 -13.87
N ASP A 89 4.47 -17.32 -12.57
CA ASP A 89 3.21 -16.98 -11.87
C ASP A 89 2.63 -15.66 -12.37
N TRP A 90 3.50 -14.70 -12.70
CA TRP A 90 3.10 -13.44 -13.30
C TRP A 90 2.41 -13.66 -14.65
N LYS A 91 3.00 -14.50 -15.51
CA LYS A 91 2.51 -14.78 -16.87
C LYS A 91 1.28 -15.69 -16.90
N SER A 92 1.12 -16.56 -15.91
CA SER A 92 0.00 -17.52 -15.84
C SER A 92 -1.26 -16.93 -15.19
N SER A 93 -1.12 -15.88 -14.39
CA SER A 93 -2.24 -15.22 -13.72
C SER A 93 -3.10 -14.42 -14.70
N SER A 94 -4.41 -14.43 -14.49
CA SER A 94 -5.38 -13.66 -15.27
C SER A 94 -5.41 -12.17 -14.90
N GLY A 95 -4.59 -11.74 -13.94
CA GLY A 95 -4.45 -10.35 -13.52
C GLY A 95 -4.21 -10.21 -12.02
N PHE A 96 -3.61 -9.08 -11.63
CA PHE A 96 -3.33 -8.74 -10.25
C PHE A 96 -4.05 -7.45 -9.86
N THR A 97 -4.47 -7.36 -8.60
CA THR A 97 -5.13 -6.19 -8.05
C THR A 97 -4.51 -5.83 -6.71
N CYS A 98 -4.12 -4.56 -6.56
CA CYS A 98 -3.79 -3.96 -5.28
C CYS A 98 -5.04 -3.25 -4.74
N GLN A 99 -5.70 -3.85 -3.75
CA GLN A 99 -6.86 -3.26 -3.08
C GLN A 99 -6.38 -2.47 -1.87
N VAL A 100 -6.62 -1.16 -1.88
CA VAL A 100 -6.25 -0.25 -0.78
C VAL A 100 -7.50 0.15 -0.02
N THR A 101 -7.53 -0.15 1.26
CA THR A 101 -8.56 0.31 2.20
C THR A 101 -8.01 1.48 2.98
N HIS A 102 -8.64 2.65 2.84
CA HIS A 102 -8.27 3.87 3.54
C HIS A 102 -9.37 4.24 4.54
N GLU A 103 -9.13 3.95 5.82
CA GLU A 103 -10.03 4.31 6.91
C GLU A 103 -9.36 5.36 7.79
N GLY A 104 -9.95 6.56 7.85
CA GLY A 104 -9.64 7.51 8.91
C GLY A 104 -10.25 7.05 10.24
N PRO A 105 -9.70 7.46 11.41
CA PRO A 105 -10.26 7.06 12.69
C PRO A 105 -11.74 7.50 12.77
N LEU A 106 -12.61 6.52 13.05
CA LEU A 106 -14.03 6.71 13.30
C LEU A 106 -14.21 7.25 14.72
N TRP A 107 -14.08 8.57 14.91
CA TRP A 107 -14.53 9.18 16.16
C TRP A 107 -16.05 9.34 16.13
N ARG A 108 -16.79 8.36 16.66
CA ARG A 108 -18.19 8.57 17.05
C ARG A 108 -18.19 9.47 18.29
N ARG A 109 -18.63 10.73 18.16
CA ARG A 109 -19.07 11.49 19.33
C ARG A 109 -20.41 10.92 19.79
N GLN A 110 -20.49 10.50 21.05
CA GLN A 110 -21.74 10.47 21.81
C GLN A 110 -22.16 11.90 22.12
#